data_AF-A0A4V4HAF7-F1
#
_entry.id   AF-A0A4V4HAF7-F1
#
_cell.length_a   1.000
_cell.length_b   1.000
_cell.length_c   1.000
_cell.angle_alpha   90.00
_cell.angle_beta   90.00
_cell.angle_gamma   90.00
#
_symmetry.space_group_name_H-M   'P 1'
#
loop_
_entity.id
_entity.type
_entity.pdbx_description
1 polymer ?
#
loop_
_entity_poly.entity_id
_entity_poly.type
_entity_poly.pdbx_seq_one_letter_code
_entity_poly.pdbx_strand_id
1 'polypeptide(L)'
;MPQVTPLINAAAPKQDTPEMETLFLPSDLSADDRVRFNLSSLANHEISLRQAQVEEEISKVKTVAKSISSLLQYRSKNIRGQDMKTRSEHQVASAFVKRDRHIRAYNHARQALINLGDIDPQDSNSPYPPLQPEDTHRLPVDIKRQ
;
A
#
# COMPACT_ATOMS: atom_id res chain seq x y z
N MET A 1 23.11 20.35 9.54
CA MET A 1 23.65 18.99 9.32
C MET A 1 22.90 18.05 10.26
N PRO A 2 22.23 17.00 9.76
CA PRO A 2 21.47 16.07 10.61
C PRO A 2 22.40 15.36 11.59
N GLN A 3 21.99 15.24 12.86
CA GLN A 3 22.80 14.62 13.92
C GLN A 3 22.30 13.19 14.18
N VAL A 4 22.71 12.24 13.34
CA VAL A 4 22.23 10.84 13.32
C VAL A 4 23.08 9.85 14.13
N THR A 5 24.28 10.25 14.54
CA THR A 5 25.18 9.45 15.39
C THR A 5 24.55 8.87 16.66
N PRO A 6 23.71 9.60 17.43
CA PRO A 6 23.06 9.02 18.61
C PRO A 6 22.02 7.95 18.28
N LEU A 7 21.34 8.04 17.12
CA LEU A 7 20.37 7.06 16.66
C LEU A 7 21.05 5.73 16.28
N ILE A 8 22.19 5.81 15.59
CA ILE A 8 22.98 4.63 15.20
C ILE A 8 23.52 3.90 16.44
N ASN A 9 23.94 4.65 17.47
CA ASN A 9 24.44 4.06 18.71
C ASN A 9 23.34 3.51 19.63
N ALA A 10 22.10 4.00 19.49
CA ALA A 10 20.93 3.51 20.21
C ALA A 10 20.26 2.31 19.50
N ALA A 11 20.61 2.03 18.25
CA ALA A 11 20.13 0.85 17.55
C ALA A 11 20.54 -0.41 18.33
N ALA A 12 19.55 -1.22 18.67
CA ALA A 12 19.67 -2.48 19.41
C ALA A 12 20.68 -3.44 18.73
N PRO A 13 21.21 -4.45 19.45
CA PRO A 13 22.10 -5.43 18.84
C PRO A 13 21.44 -6.08 17.61
N LYS A 14 22.27 -6.32 16.59
CA LYS A 14 21.92 -6.95 15.31
C LYS A 14 20.90 -8.07 15.51
N GLN A 15 19.73 -7.92 14.87
CA GLN A 15 18.72 -8.98 14.87
C GLN A 15 19.17 -10.15 13.99
N ASP A 16 18.82 -11.38 14.41
CA ASP A 16 19.13 -12.60 13.64
C ASP A 16 18.41 -12.64 12.29
N THR A 17 17.31 -11.89 12.13
CA THR A 17 16.56 -11.74 10.88
C THR A 17 16.67 -10.31 10.36
N PRO A 18 17.44 -10.05 9.29
CA PRO A 18 17.65 -8.69 8.77
C PRO A 18 16.37 -8.05 8.21
N GLU A 19 15.37 -8.86 7.86
CA GLU A 19 14.09 -8.38 7.32
C GLU A 19 13.19 -7.70 8.36
N MET A 20 13.50 -7.85 9.65
CA MET A 20 12.72 -7.27 10.77
C MET A 20 13.39 -6.03 11.37
N GLU A 21 14.58 -5.68 10.88
CA GLU A 21 15.35 -4.56 11.41
C GLU A 21 14.69 -3.24 11.05
N THR A 22 14.45 -2.39 12.05
CA THR A 22 13.87 -1.07 11.84
C THR A 22 14.89 -0.16 11.17
N LEU A 23 14.55 0.38 10.01
CA LEU A 23 15.46 1.21 9.22
C LEU A 23 15.59 2.65 9.76
N PHE A 24 14.89 2.99 10.85
CA PHE A 24 14.87 4.31 11.48
C PHE A 24 14.57 5.43 10.48
N LEU A 25 13.59 5.19 9.60
CA LEU A 25 13.11 6.23 8.69
C LEU A 25 12.45 7.36 9.50
N PRO A 26 12.37 8.58 8.95
CA PRO A 26 11.62 9.66 9.60
C PRO A 26 10.18 9.27 9.97
N SER A 27 9.53 8.37 9.24
CA SER A 27 8.21 7.79 9.58
C SER A 27 8.17 6.93 10.84
N ASP A 28 9.32 6.43 11.29
CA ASP A 28 9.45 5.56 12.48
C ASP A 28 9.79 6.37 13.74
N LEU A 29 10.07 7.66 13.58
CA LEU A 29 10.49 8.57 14.65
C LEU A 29 9.35 9.48 15.08
N SER A 30 9.33 9.81 16.38
CA SER A 30 8.40 10.80 16.91
C SER A 30 8.64 12.19 16.30
N ALA A 31 7.63 13.06 16.30
CA ALA A 31 7.79 14.44 15.85
C ALA A 31 8.90 15.18 16.62
N ASP A 32 9.02 14.91 17.92
CA ASP A 32 10.02 15.52 18.80
C ASP A 32 11.44 15.07 18.45
N ASP A 33 11.62 13.79 18.17
CA ASP A 33 12.93 13.24 17.76
C ASP A 33 13.34 13.76 16.38
N ARG A 34 12.40 13.92 15.45
CA ARG A 34 12.68 14.50 14.13
C ARG A 34 13.23 15.92 14.24
N VAL A 35 12.67 16.74 15.13
CA VAL A 35 13.17 18.10 15.41
C VAL A 35 14.52 18.04 16.11
N ARG A 36 14.66 17.17 17.13
CA ARG A 36 15.90 17.01 17.90
C ARG A 36 17.09 16.64 17.02
N PHE A 37 16.89 15.77 16.03
CA PHE A 37 17.95 15.31 15.13
C PHE A 37 18.09 16.15 13.85
N ASN A 38 17.31 17.24 13.71
CA ASN A 38 17.25 18.08 12.51
C ASN A 38 16.93 17.28 11.23
N LEU A 39 15.99 16.33 11.31
CA LEU A 39 15.56 15.47 10.21
C LEU A 39 14.37 16.04 9.42
N SER A 40 13.95 17.27 9.71
CA SER A 40 12.77 17.90 9.11
C SER A 40 12.84 17.97 7.58
N SER A 41 14.02 18.28 7.02
CA SER A 41 14.20 18.30 5.56
C SER A 41 14.08 16.90 4.95
N LEU A 42 14.59 15.87 5.63
CA LEU A 42 14.49 14.48 5.17
C LEU A 42 13.05 13.96 5.28
N ALA A 43 12.33 14.35 6.33
CA ALA A 43 10.92 14.04 6.48
C ALA A 43 10.09 14.59 5.31
N ASN A 44 10.35 15.80 4.84
CA ASN A 44 9.66 16.36 3.67
C ASN A 44 9.92 15.56 2.38
N HIS A 45 11.15 15.08 2.19
CA HIS A 45 11.47 14.21 1.04
C HIS A 45 10.77 12.86 1.16
N GLU A 46 10.69 12.30 2.37
CA GLU A 46 9.94 11.07 2.60
C GLU A 46 8.44 11.27 2.32
N ILE A 47 7.83 12.37 2.79
CA ILE A 47 6.42 12.68 2.48
C ILE A 47 6.18 12.66 0.97
N SER A 48 7.00 13.39 0.21
CA SER A 48 6.90 13.44 -1.26
C SER A 48 7.04 12.05 -1.90
N LEU A 49 7.99 11.23 -1.42
CA LEU A 49 8.19 9.87 -1.89
C LEU A 49 6.98 8.97 -1.56
N ARG A 50 6.42 9.07 -0.35
CA ARG A 50 5.27 8.27 0.07
C ARG A 50 4.00 8.68 -0.68
N GLN A 51 3.78 9.97 -0.93
CA GLN A 51 2.67 10.44 -1.77
C GLN A 51 2.75 9.85 -3.18
N ALA A 52 3.93 9.91 -3.81
CA ALA A 52 4.16 9.28 -5.12
C ALA A 52 3.93 7.76 -5.08
N GLN A 53 4.40 7.08 -4.03
CA GLN A 53 4.18 5.64 -3.83
C GLN A 53 2.68 5.31 -3.73
N VAL A 54 1.91 6.09 -2.98
CA VAL A 54 0.46 5.91 -2.82
C VAL A 54 -0.26 6.05 -4.16
N GLU A 55 0.09 7.07 -4.96
CA GLU A 55 -0.48 7.33 -6.28
C GLU A 55 -0.12 6.25 -7.32
N GLU A 56 1.08 5.70 -7.24
CA GLU A 56 1.50 4.60 -8.11
C GLU A 56 0.76 3.30 -7.74
N GLU A 57 0.70 2.97 -6.45
CA GLU A 57 0.05 1.76 -5.98
C GLU A 57 -1.47 1.77 -6.24
N ILE A 58 -2.16 2.91 -6.07
CA ILE A 58 -3.58 2.99 -6.43
C ILE A 58 -3.79 2.80 -7.94
N SER A 59 -2.88 3.29 -8.77
CA SER A 59 -2.92 3.10 -10.22
C SER A 59 -2.72 1.62 -10.61
N LYS A 60 -1.83 0.92 -9.91
CA LYS A 60 -1.65 -0.54 -10.04
C LYS A 60 -2.88 -1.31 -9.59
N VAL A 61 -3.47 -0.98 -8.44
CA VAL A 61 -4.72 -1.59 -7.96
C VAL A 61 -5.84 -1.44 -8.99
N LYS A 62 -6.04 -0.24 -9.54
CA LYS A 62 -7.03 0.01 -10.61
C LYS A 62 -6.80 -0.88 -11.83
N THR A 63 -5.54 -1.06 -12.23
CA THR A 63 -5.18 -1.90 -13.38
C THR A 63 -5.45 -3.38 -13.11
N VAL A 64 -5.11 -3.87 -11.91
CA VAL A 64 -5.37 -5.26 -11.51
C VAL A 64 -6.87 -5.52 -11.33
N ALA A 65 -7.64 -4.59 -10.75
CA ALA A 65 -9.09 -4.73 -10.62
C ALA A 65 -9.79 -4.85 -12.00
N LYS A 66 -9.33 -4.07 -12.99
CA LYS A 66 -9.78 -4.19 -14.38
C LYS A 66 -9.42 -5.55 -14.97
N SER A 67 -8.21 -6.06 -14.74
CA SER A 67 -7.79 -7.36 -15.28
C SER A 67 -8.57 -8.52 -14.65
N ILE A 68 -8.83 -8.49 -13.33
CA ILE A 68 -9.68 -9.46 -12.64
C ILE A 68 -11.07 -9.50 -13.28
N SER A 69 -11.68 -8.34 -13.51
CA SER A 69 -13.00 -8.24 -14.14
C SER A 69 -13.03 -8.90 -15.53
N SER A 70 -12.02 -8.62 -16.36
CA SER A 70 -11.88 -9.22 -17.69
C SER A 70 -11.65 -10.73 -17.63
N LEU A 71 -10.83 -11.21 -16.69
CA LEU A 71 -10.57 -12.64 -16.49
C LEU A 71 -11.83 -13.40 -16.07
N LEU A 72 -12.64 -12.83 -15.16
CA LEU A 72 -13.91 -13.41 -14.74
C LEU A 72 -14.91 -13.48 -15.90
N GLN A 73 -15.00 -12.41 -16.72
CA GLN A 73 -15.86 -12.40 -17.89
C GLN A 73 -15.41 -13.42 -18.94
N TYR A 74 -14.10 -13.53 -19.19
CA TYR A 74 -13.53 -14.51 -20.11
C TYR A 74 -13.82 -15.94 -19.63
N ARG A 75 -13.63 -16.22 -18.34
CA ARG A 75 -13.93 -17.52 -17.72
C ARG A 75 -15.38 -17.93 -17.96
N SER A 76 -16.32 -17.03 -17.67
CA SER A 76 -17.75 -17.28 -17.82
C SER A 76 -18.15 -17.63 -19.26
N LYS A 77 -17.56 -16.97 -20.26
CA LYS A 77 -17.93 -17.16 -21.67
C LYS A 77 -17.25 -18.36 -22.33
N ASN A 78 -15.97 -18.58 -22.04
CA ASN A 78 -15.10 -19.41 -22.89
C ASN A 78 -14.69 -20.74 -22.28
N ILE A 79 -14.89 -20.96 -20.97
CA ILE A 79 -14.34 -22.13 -20.28
C ILE A 79 -15.43 -23.14 -19.92
N ARG A 80 -15.46 -24.25 -20.65
CA ARG A 80 -16.42 -25.36 -20.45
C ARG A 80 -15.76 -26.65 -19.92
N GLY A 81 -14.52 -26.94 -20.31
CA GLY A 81 -13.77 -28.16 -19.91
C GLY A 81 -13.00 -28.04 -18.58
N GLN A 82 -12.68 -29.18 -17.95
CA GLN A 82 -12.12 -29.25 -16.60
C GLN A 82 -10.68 -28.71 -16.47
N ASP A 83 -9.77 -29.06 -17.38
CA ASP A 83 -8.38 -28.58 -17.32
C ASP A 83 -8.27 -27.06 -17.50
N MET A 84 -9.10 -26.51 -18.39
CA MET A 84 -9.20 -25.07 -18.62
C MET A 84 -9.79 -24.34 -17.42
N LYS A 85 -10.65 -24.99 -16.61
CA LYS A 85 -11.15 -24.43 -15.36
C LYS A 85 -10.02 -24.28 -14.35
N THR A 86 -9.21 -25.32 -14.13
CA THR A 86 -8.09 -25.29 -13.17
C THR A 86 -7.08 -24.20 -13.50
N ARG A 87 -6.69 -24.08 -14.78
CA ARG A 87 -5.75 -23.03 -15.21
C ARG A 87 -6.31 -21.63 -15.03
N SER A 88 -7.56 -21.41 -15.40
CA SER A 88 -8.21 -20.09 -15.26
C SER A 88 -8.43 -19.72 -13.80
N GLU A 89 -8.76 -20.67 -12.95
CA GLU A 89 -8.89 -20.46 -11.51
C GLU A 89 -7.56 -20.04 -10.89
N HIS A 90 -6.46 -20.70 -11.25
CA HIS A 90 -5.13 -20.30 -10.79
C HIS A 90 -4.73 -18.89 -11.25
N GLN A 91 -5.10 -18.50 -12.48
CA GLN A 91 -4.87 -17.15 -13.00
C GLN A 91 -5.68 -16.09 -12.25
N VAL A 92 -6.96 -16.37 -11.97
CA VAL A 92 -7.84 -15.49 -11.21
C VAL A 92 -7.34 -15.35 -9.77
N ALA A 93 -7.00 -16.45 -9.10
CA ALA A 93 -6.42 -16.44 -7.75
C ALA A 93 -5.12 -15.63 -7.70
N SER A 94 -4.22 -15.83 -8.67
CA SER A 94 -2.97 -15.06 -8.78
C SER A 94 -3.22 -13.56 -8.95
N ALA A 95 -4.26 -13.18 -9.69
CA ALA A 95 -4.64 -11.78 -9.85
C ALA A 95 -5.16 -11.15 -8.55
N PHE A 96 -5.95 -11.89 -7.76
CA PHE A 96 -6.38 -11.47 -6.43
C PHE A 96 -5.20 -11.28 -5.46
N VAL A 97 -4.25 -12.23 -5.44
CA VAL A 97 -3.04 -12.10 -4.60
C VAL A 97 -2.23 -10.85 -4.99
N LYS A 98 -2.10 -10.56 -6.29
CA LYS A 98 -1.44 -9.33 -6.76
C LYS A 98 -2.17 -8.08 -6.29
N ARG A 99 -3.50 -8.04 -6.40
CA ARG A 99 -4.31 -6.93 -5.89
C ARG A 99 -4.04 -6.70 -4.40
N ASP A 100 -4.14 -7.76 -3.60
CA ASP A 100 -4.00 -7.65 -2.14
C ASP A 100 -2.60 -7.19 -1.74
N ARG A 101 -1.57 -7.59 -2.50
CA ARG A 101 -0.21 -7.07 -2.34
C ARG A 101 -0.13 -5.55 -2.56
N HIS A 102 -0.74 -5.04 -3.62
CA HIS A 102 -0.76 -3.60 -3.90
C HIS A 102 -1.58 -2.82 -2.86
N ILE A 103 -2.69 -3.37 -2.39
CA ILE A 103 -3.48 -2.77 -1.30
C ILE A 103 -2.65 -2.67 -0.02
N ARG A 104 -1.90 -3.73 0.34
CA ARG A 104 -1.00 -3.70 1.50
C ARG A 104 0.09 -2.64 1.36
N ALA A 105 0.70 -2.52 0.17
CA ALA A 105 1.72 -1.51 -0.10
C ALA A 105 1.15 -0.08 0.00
N TYR A 106 -0.05 0.15 -0.53
CA TYR A 106 -0.78 1.41 -0.39
C TYR A 106 -1.04 1.76 1.09
N ASN A 107 -1.59 0.82 1.85
CA ASN A 107 -1.91 1.04 3.27
C ASN A 107 -0.64 1.26 4.11
N HIS A 108 0.46 0.60 3.78
CA HIS A 108 1.76 0.83 4.41
C HIS A 108 2.27 2.26 4.16
N ALA A 109 2.22 2.73 2.92
CA ALA A 109 2.63 4.08 2.58
C ALA A 109 1.72 5.15 3.22
N ARG A 110 0.40 4.88 3.29
CA ARG A 110 -0.56 5.70 4.04
C ARG A 110 -0.22 5.78 5.52
N GLN A 111 0.12 4.66 6.17
CA GLN A 111 0.51 4.66 7.57
C GLN A 111 1.77 5.50 7.82
N ALA A 112 2.76 5.43 6.92
CA ALA A 112 3.94 6.27 7.00
C ALA A 112 3.59 7.77 6.91
N LEU A 113 2.67 8.16 6.02
CA LEU A 113 2.20 9.55 5.92
C LEU A 113 1.47 10.03 7.19
N ILE A 114 0.68 9.14 7.81
CA ILE A 114 0.04 9.42 9.12
C ILE A 114 1.10 9.63 10.20
N ASN A 115 2.10 8.75 10.29
CA ASN A 115 3.17 8.87 11.28
C ASN A 115 3.99 10.14 11.07
N LEU A 116 4.18 10.56 9.82
CA LEU A 116 4.84 11.82 9.48
C LEU A 116 4.01 13.05 9.84
N GLY A 117 2.70 12.89 10.08
CA GLY A 117 1.77 13.96 10.41
C GLY A 117 1.21 14.69 9.18
N ASP A 118 1.39 14.15 7.98
CA ASP A 118 0.90 14.73 6.72
C ASP A 118 -0.61 14.46 6.54
N ILE A 119 -1.11 13.38 7.13
CA ILE A 119 -2.51 12.97 7.06
C ILE A 119 -3.06 12.74 8.46
N ASP A 120 -4.21 13.33 8.76
CA ASP A 120 -5.00 12.97 9.93
C ASP A 120 -5.75 11.65 9.66
N PRO A 121 -5.55 10.58 10.45
CA PRO A 121 -6.25 9.32 10.27
C PRO A 121 -7.78 9.43 10.43
N GLN A 122 -8.27 10.45 11.14
CA GLN A 122 -9.71 10.66 11.37
C GLN A 122 -10.37 11.59 10.35
N ASP A 123 -9.59 12.23 9.48
CA ASP A 123 -10.14 13.09 8.45
C ASP A 123 -10.81 12.25 7.36
N SER A 124 -12.13 12.34 7.29
CA SER A 124 -12.95 11.66 6.27
C SER A 124 -12.74 12.25 4.88
N ASN A 125 -12.18 13.47 4.76
CA ASN A 125 -11.90 14.13 3.50
C ASN A 125 -10.42 14.04 3.09
N SER A 126 -9.66 13.16 3.75
CA SER A 126 -8.26 12.91 3.39
C SER A 126 -8.13 12.46 1.93
N PRO A 127 -7.13 12.97 1.18
CA PRO A 127 -6.89 12.57 -0.21
C PRO A 127 -6.56 11.08 -0.36
N TYR A 128 -6.16 10.42 0.72
CA TYR A 128 -5.74 9.02 0.73
C TYR A 128 -6.57 8.22 1.75
N PRO A 129 -7.81 7.82 1.41
CA PRO A 129 -8.64 6.99 2.28
C PRO A 129 -8.01 5.59 2.46
N PRO A 130 -8.32 4.87 3.55
CA PRO A 130 -7.89 3.48 3.70
C PRO A 130 -8.49 2.65 2.57
N LEU A 131 -7.71 1.72 2.02
CA LEU A 131 -8.15 0.88 0.91
C LEU A 131 -8.38 -0.54 1.39
N GLN A 132 -9.58 -1.06 1.16
CA GLN A 132 -9.94 -2.44 1.47
C GLN A 132 -10.12 -3.26 0.17
N PRO A 133 -9.93 -4.59 0.22
CA PRO A 133 -10.22 -5.47 -0.91
C PRO A 133 -11.62 -5.28 -1.49
N GLU A 134 -12.61 -4.99 -0.65
CA GLU A 134 -14.01 -4.77 -0.98
C GLU A 134 -14.20 -3.57 -1.92
N ASP A 135 -13.37 -2.53 -1.79
CA ASP A 135 -13.43 -1.30 -2.61
C ASP A 135 -13.02 -1.53 -4.07
N THR A 136 -12.40 -2.66 -4.36
CA THR A 136 -11.93 -2.99 -5.72
C THR A 136 -12.98 -3.67 -6.58
N HIS A 137 -14.13 -4.02 -6.00
CA HIS A 137 -15.21 -4.66 -6.72
C HIS A 137 -15.95 -3.65 -7.59
N ARG A 138 -16.06 -3.96 -8.88
CA ARG A 138 -16.90 -3.18 -9.78
C ARG A 138 -18.36 -3.43 -9.41
N LEU A 139 -19.07 -2.37 -9.02
CA LEU A 139 -20.52 -2.44 -8.79
C LEU A 139 -21.22 -2.99 -10.05
N PRO A 140 -22.23 -3.86 -9.89
CA PRO A 140 -23.02 -4.33 -11.02
C PRO A 140 -23.67 -3.11 -11.69
N VAL A 141 -23.43 -2.96 -12.99
CA VAL A 141 -23.96 -1.82 -13.77
C VAL A 141 -25.49 -1.91 -13.90
N ASP A 142 -26.08 -3.09 -13.65
CA ASP A 142 -27.51 -3.38 -13.77
C ASP A 142 -28.34 -3.00 -12.53
N ILE A 143 -27.72 -2.48 -11.45
CA ILE A 143 -28.49 -1.94 -10.33
C ILE A 143 -29.00 -0.57 -10.75
N LYS A 144 -30.28 -0.48 -11.15
CA LYS A 144 -30.99 0.80 -11.29
C LYS A 144 -30.83 1.56 -9.97
N ARG A 145 -30.23 2.75 -10.02
CA ARG A 145 -30.25 3.69 -8.90
C ARG A 145 -31.73 3.91 -8.53
N GLN A 146 -32.14 3.44 -7.35
CA GLN A 146 -33.41 3.82 -6.74
C GLN A 146 -33.31 5.23 -6.18
#